data_AF-A0A848FJW8-F1
#
_entry.id   AF-A0A848FJW8-F1
#
_cell.length_a   1.000
_cell.length_b   1.000
_cell.length_c   1.000
_cell.angle_alpha   90.00
_cell.angle_beta   90.00
_cell.angle_gamma   90.00
#
_symmetry.space_group_name_H-M   'P 1'
#
loop_
_entity.id
_entity.type
_entity.pdbx_description
1 polymer ?
#
loop_
_entity_poly.entity_id
_entity_poly.type
_entity_poly.pdbx_seq_one_letter_code
_entity_poly.pdbx_strand_id
1 'polypeptide(L)' 'AAIRRKMIEPAIRELTEKDGWLIQWQAIKAGRKVKTLRFDFVRNPQGKQAVRSGRRQAA' A
#
# COMPACT_ATOMS: atom_id res chain seq x y z
N ALA A 1 -9.94 15.06 7.34
CA ALA A 1 -10.55 13.79 7.76
C ALA A 1 -9.52 12.95 8.50
N ALA A 2 -9.66 12.79 9.81
CA ALA A 2 -8.63 12.14 10.64
C ALA A 2 -8.42 10.65 10.31
N ILE A 3 -9.49 9.92 9.95
CA ILE A 3 -9.45 8.48 9.65
C ILE A 3 -8.51 8.16 8.49
N ARG A 4 -8.58 8.94 7.40
CA ARG A 4 -7.72 8.74 6.23
C ARG A 4 -6.23 8.80 6.58
N ARG A 5 -5.83 9.86 7.29
CA ARG A 5 -4.43 10.10 7.67
C ARG A 5 -3.94 9.15 8.77
N LYS A 6 -4.81 8.80 9.72
CA LYS A 6 -4.42 8.05 10.92
C LYS A 6 -4.60 6.54 10.81
N MET A 7 -5.46 6.06 9.91
CA MET A 7 -5.75 4.63 9.78
C MET A 7 -5.51 4.10 8.36
N ILE A 8 -6.11 4.73 7.34
CA ILE A 8 -6.08 4.20 5.97
C ILE A 8 -4.68 4.29 5.37
N GLU A 9 -4.07 5.47 5.40
CA GLU A 9 -2.73 5.69 4.83
C GLU A 9 -1.66 4.82 5.53
N PRO A 10 -1.60 4.72 6.88
CA PRO A 10 -0.68 3.82 7.56
C PRO A 10 -0.93 2.33 7.26
N ALA A 11 -2.19 1.89 7.22
CA ALA A 11 -2.52 0.49 6.97
C ALA A 11 -2.16 0.05 5.54
N ILE A 12 -2.43 0.90 4.53
CA ILE A 12 -2.03 0.62 3.16
C ILE A 12 -0.51 0.51 3.06
N ARG A 13 0.22 1.47 3.65
CA ARG A 13 1.68 1.46 3.66
C ARG A 13 2.22 0.16 4.24
N GLU A 14 1.76 -0.24 5.42
CA GLU A 14 2.18 -1.47 6.09
C GLU A 14 1.94 -2.71 5.21
N LEU A 15 0.73 -2.89 4.67
CA LEU A 15 0.36 -4.03 3.83
C LEU A 15 1.13 -4.04 2.49
N THR A 16 1.44 -2.87 1.93
CA THR A 16 2.24 -2.76 0.70
C THR A 16 3.72 -3.09 0.95
N GLU A 17 4.31 -2.54 2.00
CA GLU A 17 5.74 -2.66 2.29
C GLU A 17 6.11 -4.01 2.92
N LYS A 18 5.23 -4.61 3.71
CA LYS A 18 5.54 -5.85 4.45
C LYS A 18 5.03 -7.09 3.75
N ASP A 19 3.75 -7.07 3.38
CA ASP A 19 3.02 -8.25 2.92
C ASP A 19 2.97 -8.38 1.38
N GLY A 20 3.50 -7.39 0.65
CA GLY A 20 3.59 -7.41 -0.81
C GLY A 20 2.23 -7.26 -1.50
N TRP A 21 1.28 -6.56 -0.87
CA TRP A 21 0.04 -6.16 -1.52
C TRP A 21 0.24 -4.94 -2.41
N LEU A 22 -0.49 -4.90 -3.53
CA LEU A 22 -0.73 -3.70 -4.32
C LEU A 22 -2.17 -3.29 -4.05
N ILE A 23 -2.34 -2.18 -3.34
CA ILE A 23 -3.65 -1.71 -2.91
C ILE A 23 -3.93 -0.39 -3.60
N GLN A 24 -4.98 -0.37 -4.42
CA GLN A 24 -5.55 0.87 -4.95
C GLN A 24 -6.84 1.18 -4.20
N TRP A 25 -7.12 2.45 -3.99
CA TRP A 25 -8.37 2.85 -3.37
C TRP A 25 -8.86 4.20 -3.88
N GLN A 26 -10.18 4.35 -3.87
CA GLN A 26 -10.84 5.56 -4.33
C GLN A 26 -12.00 5.94 -3.41
N ALA A 27 -12.17 7.24 -3.20
CA ALA A 27 -13.28 7.79 -2.45
C ALA A 27 -14.47 8.05 -3.37
N ILE A 28 -15.56 7.34 -3.14
CA ILE A 28 -16.83 7.53 -3.85
C ILE A 28 -17.62 8.60 -3.09
N LYS A 29 -17.78 9.76 -3.75
CA LYS A 29 -18.47 10.92 -3.18
C LYS A 29 -19.98 10.88 -3.48
N ALA A 30 -20.76 11.46 -2.59
CA ALA A 30 -22.13 11.85 -2.84
C ALA A 30 -22.24 13.35 -2.48
N GLY A 31 -22.21 14.21 -3.51
CA GLY A 31 -22.07 15.64 -3.34
C GLY A 31 -20.76 16.02 -2.61
N ARG A 32 -20.86 16.80 -1.52
CA ARG A 32 -19.70 17.28 -0.75
C ARG A 32 -19.11 16.25 0.23
N LYS A 33 -19.84 15.16 0.52
CA LYS A 33 -19.40 14.14 1.48
C LYS A 33 -18.87 12.90 0.76
N VAL A 34 -17.89 12.23 1.36
CA VAL A 34 -17.48 10.89 0.96
C VAL A 34 -18.52 9.91 1.50
N LYS A 35 -19.17 9.15 0.62
CA LYS A 35 -20.19 8.17 1.00
C LYS A 35 -19.57 6.82 1.30
N THR A 36 -18.61 6.40 0.47
CA THR A 36 -17.95 5.10 0.62
C THR A 36 -16.54 5.12 0.05
N LEU A 37 -15.75 4.10 0.41
CA LEU A 37 -14.43 3.85 -0.14
C LEU A 37 -14.47 2.52 -0.88
N ARG A 38 -13.91 2.49 -2.09
CA ARG A 38 -13.66 1.27 -2.83
C ARG A 38 -12.18 0.94 -2.76
N PHE A 39 -11.87 -0.31 -2.44
CA PHE A 39 -10.52 -0.85 -2.43
C PHE A 39 -10.42 -1.96 -3.49
N ASP A 40 -9.33 -1.95 -4.22
CA ASP A 40 -8.97 -3.00 -5.17
C ASP A 40 -7.61 -3.57 -4.71
N PHE A 41 -7.57 -4.88 -4.44
CA PHE A 41 -6.41 -5.58 -3.88
C PHE A 41 -5.82 -6.54 -4.90
N VAL A 42 -4.52 -6.44 -5.13
CA VAL A 42 -3.78 -7.35 -6.02
C VAL A 42 -2.52 -7.81 -5.29
N ARG A 43 -2.18 -9.09 -5.39
CA ARG A 43 -0.88 -9.57 -4.89
C ARG A 43 0.20 -9.11 -5.85
N ASN A 44 1.29 -8.54 -5.35
CA ASN A 44 2.42 -8.20 -6.22
C ASN A 44 2.95 -9.48 -6.90
N PRO A 45 2.82 -9.62 -8.23
CA PRO A 45 3.19 -10.85 -8.94
C PRO A 45 4.70 -11.13 -8.92
N GLN A 46 5.54 -10.13 -8.63
CA GLN A 46 6.99 -10.29 -8.50
C GLN A 46 7.44 -10.62 -7.07
N GLY A 47 6.53 -10.66 -6.09
CA GLY A 47 6.87 -10.85 -4.67
C GLY A 47 7.84 -9.78 -4.15
N LYS A 48 8.26 -9.90 -2.89
CA LYS A 48 9.37 -9.09 -2.38
C LYS A 48 10.64 -9.53 -3.11
N GLN A 49 11.08 -8.76 -4.10
CA GLN A 49 12.42 -8.92 -4.63
C GLN A 49 13.40 -8.66 -3.49
N ALA A 50 14.09 -9.71 -3.06
CA ALA A 50 15.19 -9.59 -2.12
C ALA A 50 16.29 -8.78 -2.82
N VAL A 51 16.33 -7.47 -2.56
CA VAL A 51 17.45 -6.62 -2.92
C VAL A 51 18.65 -7.09 -2.08
N ARG A 52 19.34 -8.13 -2.55
CA ARG A 52 20.71 -8.40 -2.16
C ARG A 52 21.58 -7.42 -2.94
N SER A 53 21.62 -6.16 -2.50
CA SER A 53 22.66 -5.25 -2.95
C SER A 53 23.99 -5.70 -2.36
N GLY A 54 24.82 -6.31 -3.21
CA GLY A 54 26.27 -6.20 -3.12
C GLY A 54 26.94 -6.78 -1.88
N ARG A 55 27.09 -8.11 -1.87
CA ARG A 55 28.32 -8.73 -1.37
C ARG A 55 29.47 -8.18 -2.21
N ARG A 56 30.14 -7.11 -1.77
CA ARG A 56 31.47 -6.76 -2.28
C ARG A 56 32.48 -7.59 -1.49
N GLN A 57 33.08 -8.52 -2.22
CA GLN A 57 34.15 -9.40 -1.77
C GLN A 57 35.40 -8.59 -1.40
N ALA A 58 36.23 -9.24 -0.59
CA ALA A 58 37.55 -8.83 -0.12
C ALA A 58 38.51 -8.35 -1.23
N ALA A 59 39.41 -7.45 -0.84
CA ALA A 59 40.85 -7.56 -1.00
C ALA A 59 41.53 -6.71 0.08
#